data_AF-A0A7C8CY38-F1
#
_entry.id   AF-A0A7C8CY38-F1
#
_cell.length_a   1.000
_cell.length_b   1.000
_cell.length_c   1.000
_cell.angle_alpha   90.00
_cell.angle_beta   90.00
_cell.angle_gamma   90.00
#
_symmetry.space_group_name_H-M   'P 1'
#
loop_
_entity.id
_entity.type
_entity.pdbx_description
1 polymer ?
#
loop_
_entity_poly.entity_id
_entity_poly.type
_entity_poly.pdbx_seq_one_letter_code
_entity_poly.pdbx_strand_id
1 'polypeptide(L)'
;MSWKPQDQSVGAVDVTDRYTTGEVTVADGRARVRFRVIDAESKDRTSSSIKVFGEDSQLHFEGTSKDERFDGNDHIESQLEIGKPFVVIAERDGGVTASTFVVEKDEQLISIEMAALSSKAASAEAVRSLGEYLSVCRFGDSIQQTPFARTPLTRDDADAAASQIWQAHANEIVKERAEEMEKQVLTIGELEMPFWFEAIGTPAATGRSLWISLHGGGGAPPEVNDQQWENQKRLYRPEEGVYLAPRAPTNTWNLWHQRHIDQFFDRLIENLIVFHQVDPNRIYVMGYSAGGDGVYQIGPRMADRWAAVAMMAGHPNDARPESLRNTPFTLHMGGQDEPYNRNGQAVIWQKKLADLASADPGGYPHWVEIYADKGHWMDREDAAAIPWMAGHTRNLRPKKIVWQQDDVTHDRFYWLQVTEAKPRSRVVVEMNGQKVNILEAEGVTKLTMRFDDSMLNLDESVWIEKDGRPIYECIVERNISTIARTMRERGDPIGMFSAEVSVEFPQKKDSE
;
A
#
# COMPACT_ATOMS: atom_id res chain seq x y z
N MET A 1 -48.33 9.74 -30.53
CA MET A 1 -48.72 10.50 -31.73
C MET A 1 -49.37 9.55 -32.73
N SER A 2 -50.57 9.85 -33.22
CA SER A 2 -51.24 9.06 -34.25
C SER A 2 -50.68 9.49 -35.61
N TRP A 3 -49.75 8.72 -36.16
CA TRP A 3 -49.15 9.02 -37.47
C TRP A 3 -50.22 8.89 -38.57
N LYS A 4 -50.43 9.97 -39.34
CA LYS A 4 -51.34 10.02 -40.50
C LYS A 4 -50.50 10.07 -41.78
N PRO A 5 -50.14 8.92 -42.37
CA PRO A 5 -49.23 8.82 -43.51
C PRO A 5 -49.64 9.61 -44.77
N GLN A 6 -50.91 10.01 -44.86
CA GLN A 6 -51.48 10.68 -46.04
C GLN A 6 -51.61 12.19 -45.87
N ASP A 7 -51.23 12.73 -44.70
CA ASP A 7 -51.33 14.16 -44.43
C ASP A 7 -50.11 14.90 -45.02
N GLN A 8 -50.31 15.60 -46.13
CA GLN A 8 -49.28 16.42 -46.80
C GLN A 8 -49.32 17.90 -46.37
N SER A 9 -50.10 18.25 -45.34
CA SER A 9 -50.23 19.64 -44.87
C SER A 9 -48.97 20.17 -44.18
N VAL A 10 -48.04 19.28 -43.80
CA VAL A 10 -46.75 19.60 -43.21
C VAL A 10 -45.67 19.04 -44.11
N GLY A 11 -44.73 19.87 -44.58
CA GLY A 11 -43.58 19.44 -45.37
C GLY A 11 -42.57 18.66 -44.52
N ALA A 12 -42.91 17.45 -44.10
CA ALA A 12 -42.00 16.53 -43.45
C ALA A 12 -41.37 15.63 -44.51
N VAL A 13 -40.05 15.72 -44.68
CA VAL A 13 -39.28 14.81 -45.53
C VAL A 13 -38.87 13.62 -44.67
N ASP A 14 -39.23 12.42 -45.07
CA ASP A 14 -38.67 11.20 -44.49
C ASP A 14 -37.17 11.17 -44.80
N VAL A 15 -36.36 11.29 -43.76
CA VAL A 15 -34.90 11.29 -43.84
C VAL A 15 -34.31 10.05 -43.16
N THR A 16 -35.11 9.03 -42.87
CA THR A 16 -34.67 7.80 -42.19
C THR A 16 -33.50 7.15 -42.93
N ASP A 17 -33.56 7.15 -44.26
CA ASP A 17 -32.50 6.62 -45.14
C ASP A 17 -31.18 7.40 -45.07
N ARG A 18 -31.19 8.66 -44.58
CA ARG A 18 -29.96 9.45 -44.39
C ARG A 18 -29.17 9.02 -43.15
N TYR A 19 -29.76 8.23 -42.27
CA TYR A 19 -29.15 7.71 -41.05
C TYR A 19 -28.82 6.20 -41.12
N THR A 20 -29.24 5.49 -42.17
CA THR A 20 -28.87 4.08 -42.38
C THR A 20 -27.48 3.96 -43.01
N THR A 21 -26.44 4.28 -42.24
CA THR A 21 -25.06 3.92 -42.59
C THR A 21 -24.75 2.50 -42.11
N GLY A 22 -25.02 1.50 -42.96
CA GLY A 22 -24.63 0.09 -42.77
C GLY A 22 -25.31 -0.63 -41.59
N GLU A 23 -25.60 -1.92 -41.73
CA GLU A 23 -26.00 -2.73 -40.57
C GLU A 23 -24.81 -2.77 -39.59
N VAL A 24 -24.93 -2.05 -38.48
CA VAL A 24 -24.01 -2.22 -37.35
C VAL A 24 -24.29 -3.61 -36.78
N THR A 25 -23.43 -4.57 -37.09
CA THR A 25 -23.52 -5.91 -36.54
C THR A 25 -23.22 -5.86 -35.05
N VAL A 26 -24.24 -6.15 -34.24
CA VAL A 26 -24.09 -6.34 -32.79
C VAL A 26 -23.65 -7.79 -32.57
N ALA A 27 -22.54 -7.98 -31.86
CA ALA A 27 -22.08 -9.33 -31.55
C ALA A 27 -23.09 -10.08 -30.67
N ASP A 28 -23.20 -11.40 -30.84
CA ASP A 28 -24.09 -12.24 -30.02
C ASP A 28 -23.83 -12.03 -28.53
N GLY A 29 -24.90 -11.77 -27.76
CA GLY A 29 -24.84 -11.49 -26.32
C GLY A 29 -24.44 -10.06 -25.94
N ARG A 30 -24.22 -9.18 -26.93
CA ARG A 30 -23.97 -7.74 -26.71
C ARG A 30 -25.18 -6.90 -27.09
N ALA A 31 -25.21 -5.68 -26.57
CA ALA A 31 -26.18 -4.65 -26.86
C ALA A 31 -25.46 -3.33 -27.12
N ARG A 32 -26.03 -2.54 -28.03
CA ARG A 32 -25.65 -1.15 -28.23
C ARG A 32 -26.15 -0.33 -27.05
N VAL A 33 -25.24 0.30 -26.34
CA VAL A 33 -25.53 1.18 -25.21
C VAL A 33 -25.16 2.60 -25.62
N ARG A 34 -26.15 3.48 -25.53
CA ARG A 34 -26.04 4.89 -25.88
C ARG A 34 -25.84 5.72 -24.62
N PHE A 35 -25.00 6.74 -24.70
CA PHE A 35 -24.71 7.61 -23.56
C PHE A 35 -25.06 9.05 -23.87
N ARG A 36 -25.68 9.72 -22.89
CA ARG A 36 -25.84 11.17 -22.88
C ARG A 36 -25.52 11.73 -21.50
N VAL A 37 -24.97 12.93 -21.48
CA VAL A 37 -24.73 13.70 -20.26
C VAL A 37 -25.62 14.92 -20.28
N ILE A 38 -26.31 15.16 -19.17
CA ILE A 38 -27.29 16.23 -19.00
C ILE A 38 -26.80 17.16 -17.91
N ASP A 39 -26.85 18.47 -18.15
CA ASP A 39 -26.63 19.44 -17.09
C ASP A 39 -27.74 19.36 -16.04
N ALA A 40 -27.38 19.22 -14.77
CA ALA A 40 -28.34 19.01 -13.70
C ALA A 40 -29.29 20.21 -13.52
N GLU A 41 -28.86 21.43 -13.85
CA GLU A 41 -29.62 22.66 -13.70
C GLU A 41 -30.38 23.01 -14.98
N SER A 42 -29.70 23.17 -16.12
CA SER A 42 -30.35 23.59 -17.36
C SER A 42 -31.16 22.48 -18.01
N LYS A 43 -30.87 21.22 -17.67
CA LYS A 43 -31.41 20.00 -18.30
C LYS A 43 -31.04 19.84 -19.77
N ASP A 44 -30.10 20.63 -20.28
CA ASP A 44 -29.57 20.50 -21.63
C ASP A 44 -28.56 19.36 -21.72
N ARG A 45 -28.49 18.73 -22.89
CA ARG A 45 -27.45 17.75 -23.23
C ARG A 45 -26.12 18.46 -23.41
N THR A 46 -25.08 17.94 -22.78
CA THR A 46 -23.76 18.59 -22.76
C THR A 46 -22.66 17.65 -23.23
N SER A 47 -21.60 18.24 -23.76
CA SER A 47 -20.43 17.50 -24.22
C SER A 47 -19.48 17.28 -23.06
N SER A 48 -19.32 16.02 -22.69
CA SER A 48 -18.50 15.59 -21.55
C SER A 48 -17.72 14.33 -21.92
N SER A 49 -16.49 14.22 -21.40
CA SER A 49 -15.72 12.98 -21.51
C SER A 49 -16.41 11.87 -20.72
N ILE A 50 -16.42 10.65 -21.24
CA ILE A 50 -17.02 9.48 -20.62
C ILE A 50 -16.02 8.33 -20.65
N LYS A 51 -15.92 7.61 -19.54
CA LYS A 51 -15.27 6.30 -19.44
C LYS A 51 -16.22 5.27 -18.84
N VAL A 52 -16.22 4.05 -19.36
CA VAL A 52 -17.05 2.95 -18.85
C VAL A 52 -16.16 1.79 -18.43
N PHE A 53 -16.33 1.34 -17.19
CA PHE A 53 -15.61 0.20 -16.62
C PHE A 53 -16.59 -0.92 -16.26
N GLY A 54 -16.13 -2.17 -16.40
CA GLY A 54 -16.90 -3.36 -16.07
C GLY A 54 -16.43 -4.05 -14.78
N GLU A 55 -17.08 -5.14 -14.41
CA GLU A 55 -16.72 -5.97 -13.24
C GLU A 55 -15.32 -6.60 -13.33
N ASP A 56 -14.76 -6.72 -14.54
CA ASP A 56 -13.38 -7.11 -14.82
C ASP A 56 -12.36 -5.98 -14.55
N SER A 57 -12.84 -4.82 -14.10
CA SER A 57 -12.08 -3.61 -13.82
C SER A 57 -11.34 -3.04 -15.05
N GLN A 58 -11.72 -3.48 -16.25
CA GLN A 58 -11.15 -2.98 -17.51
C GLN A 58 -11.94 -1.78 -18.04
N LEU A 59 -11.29 -0.97 -18.87
CA LEU A 59 -11.93 0.10 -19.63
C LEU A 59 -12.61 -0.51 -20.86
N HIS A 60 -13.94 -0.51 -20.88
CA HIS A 60 -14.74 -1.04 -22.01
C HIS A 60 -15.05 0.03 -23.04
N PHE A 61 -15.07 1.30 -22.63
CA PHE A 61 -15.39 2.40 -23.52
C PHE A 61 -14.81 3.73 -23.03
N GLU A 62 -14.33 4.55 -23.96
CA GLU A 62 -13.95 5.94 -23.74
C GLU A 62 -14.42 6.79 -24.92
N GLY A 63 -14.97 7.96 -24.65
CA GLY A 63 -15.44 8.87 -25.70
C GLY A 63 -15.99 10.19 -25.17
N THR A 64 -16.53 11.01 -26.06
CA THR A 64 -17.10 12.32 -25.72
C THR A 64 -18.58 12.34 -26.09
N SER A 65 -19.44 12.61 -25.10
CA SER A 65 -20.88 12.75 -25.33
C SER A 65 -21.21 13.98 -26.20
N LYS A 66 -22.37 13.91 -26.85
CA LYS A 66 -22.87 14.93 -27.77
C LYS A 66 -23.76 15.93 -27.04
N ASP A 67 -23.57 17.21 -27.29
CA ASP A 67 -24.44 18.28 -26.75
C ASP A 67 -25.63 18.59 -27.67
N GLU A 68 -26.39 19.63 -27.34
CA GLU A 68 -27.58 20.11 -28.07
C GLU A 68 -27.33 20.51 -29.55
N ARG A 69 -26.08 20.60 -30.01
CA ARG A 69 -25.78 20.91 -31.42
C ARG A 69 -26.02 19.72 -32.36
N PHE A 70 -26.16 18.52 -31.79
CA PHE A 70 -26.40 17.28 -32.53
C PHE A 70 -27.86 16.86 -32.44
N ASP A 71 -28.32 16.00 -33.37
CA ASP A 71 -29.68 15.46 -33.34
C ASP A 71 -30.03 14.83 -31.98
N GLY A 72 -31.30 14.93 -31.58
CA GLY A 72 -31.79 14.46 -30.29
C GLY A 72 -31.58 12.96 -30.06
N ASN A 73 -31.58 12.16 -31.12
CA ASN A 73 -31.35 10.71 -31.09
C ASN A 73 -29.90 10.33 -31.41
N ASP A 74 -29.07 11.30 -31.82
CA ASP A 74 -27.67 11.07 -32.10
C ASP A 74 -26.85 11.07 -30.80
N HIS A 75 -26.51 9.88 -30.34
CA HIS A 75 -25.76 9.64 -29.12
C HIS A 75 -24.44 8.95 -29.42
N ILE A 76 -23.47 9.09 -28.51
CA ILE A 76 -22.29 8.24 -28.56
C ILE A 76 -22.68 6.83 -28.09
N GLU A 77 -22.17 5.80 -28.76
CA GLU A 77 -22.60 4.41 -28.58
C GLU A 77 -21.40 3.48 -28.40
N SER A 78 -21.58 2.44 -27.59
CA SER A 78 -20.64 1.32 -27.42
C SER A 78 -21.39 -0.02 -27.41
N GLN A 79 -20.72 -1.12 -27.72
CA GLN A 79 -21.29 -2.47 -27.59
C GLN A 79 -20.83 -3.11 -26.26
N LEU A 80 -21.76 -3.32 -25.34
CA LEU A 80 -21.52 -3.89 -24.02
C LEU A 80 -22.29 -5.21 -23.84
N GLU A 81 -21.81 -6.07 -22.95
CA GLU A 81 -22.43 -7.38 -22.69
C GLU A 81 -23.75 -7.25 -21.93
N ILE A 82 -24.80 -7.93 -22.41
CA ILE A 82 -26.12 -7.94 -21.78
C ILE A 82 -26.05 -8.69 -20.43
N GLY A 83 -26.73 -8.16 -19.43
CA GLY A 83 -26.84 -8.69 -18.08
C GLY A 83 -25.64 -8.36 -17.17
N LYS A 84 -24.64 -7.65 -17.68
CA LYS A 84 -23.44 -7.28 -16.92
C LYS A 84 -23.56 -5.88 -16.30
N PRO A 85 -23.06 -5.68 -15.07
CA PRO A 85 -22.98 -4.36 -14.45
C PRO A 85 -21.77 -3.58 -14.98
N PHE A 86 -21.98 -2.27 -15.15
CA PHE A 86 -20.95 -1.32 -15.54
C PHE A 86 -21.07 -0.05 -14.70
N VAL A 87 -19.95 0.67 -14.58
CA VAL A 87 -19.91 2.03 -14.05
C VAL A 87 -19.49 2.96 -15.17
N VAL A 88 -20.29 4.01 -15.40
CA VAL A 88 -19.95 5.11 -16.30
C VAL A 88 -19.48 6.29 -15.48
N ILE A 89 -18.36 6.89 -15.87
CA ILE A 89 -17.76 8.07 -15.25
C ILE A 89 -17.74 9.18 -16.28
N ALA A 90 -18.37 10.31 -15.96
CA ALA A 90 -18.39 11.49 -16.81
C ALA A 90 -17.55 12.62 -16.20
N GLU A 91 -16.84 13.36 -17.05
CA GLU A 91 -15.98 14.48 -16.67
C GLU A 91 -16.25 15.70 -17.56
N ARG A 92 -16.40 16.87 -16.94
CA ARG A 92 -16.64 18.16 -17.61
C ARG A 92 -16.13 19.30 -16.73
N ASP A 93 -15.30 20.19 -17.30
CA ASP A 93 -14.78 21.40 -16.62
C ASP A 93 -14.18 21.15 -15.22
N GLY A 94 -13.49 20.01 -15.05
CA GLY A 94 -12.90 19.59 -13.78
C GLY A 94 -13.89 18.98 -12.77
N GLY A 95 -15.19 18.98 -13.08
CA GLY A 95 -16.20 18.22 -12.34
C GLY A 95 -16.27 16.77 -12.83
N VAL A 96 -16.59 15.85 -11.92
CA VAL A 96 -16.70 14.42 -12.19
C VAL A 96 -17.96 13.86 -11.55
N THR A 97 -18.56 12.84 -12.16
CA THR A 97 -19.61 12.03 -11.53
C THR A 97 -19.53 10.60 -12.05
N ALA A 98 -19.93 9.62 -11.23
CA ALA A 98 -20.10 8.25 -11.66
C ALA A 98 -21.53 7.75 -11.44
N SER A 99 -21.96 6.81 -12.27
CA SER A 99 -23.24 6.12 -12.12
C SER A 99 -23.11 4.67 -12.57
N THR A 100 -23.76 3.78 -11.85
CA THR A 100 -23.79 2.35 -12.18
C THR A 100 -25.03 2.01 -13.01
N PHE A 101 -24.91 1.02 -13.89
CA PHE A 101 -26.02 0.51 -14.70
C PHE A 101 -25.81 -0.96 -15.07
N VAL A 102 -26.90 -1.64 -15.40
CA VAL A 102 -26.87 -2.99 -16.00
C VAL A 102 -27.38 -2.88 -17.43
N VAL A 103 -26.73 -3.61 -18.33
CA VAL A 103 -27.16 -3.68 -19.73
C VAL A 103 -28.35 -4.64 -19.84
N GLU A 104 -29.54 -4.13 -20.07
CA GLU A 104 -30.79 -4.90 -20.11
C GLU A 104 -31.22 -5.25 -21.54
N LYS A 105 -30.93 -4.38 -22.50
CA LYS A 105 -31.42 -4.50 -23.88
C LYS A 105 -30.57 -3.72 -24.88
N ASP A 106 -30.74 -4.06 -26.15
CA ASP A 106 -30.17 -3.30 -27.27
C ASP A 106 -30.75 -1.88 -27.34
N GLU A 107 -29.92 -0.94 -27.79
CA GLU A 107 -30.19 0.50 -27.85
C GLU A 107 -30.57 1.15 -26.50
N GLN A 108 -30.10 0.61 -25.37
CA GLN A 108 -30.36 1.19 -24.05
C GLN A 108 -29.67 2.56 -23.91
N LEU A 109 -30.42 3.58 -23.52
CA LEU A 109 -29.90 4.92 -23.27
C LEU A 109 -29.58 5.12 -21.78
N ILE A 110 -28.31 5.36 -21.49
CA ILE A 110 -27.81 5.75 -20.18
C ILE A 110 -27.71 7.28 -20.13
N SER A 111 -28.40 7.88 -19.15
CA SER A 111 -28.41 9.33 -18.92
C SER A 111 -27.66 9.64 -17.64
N ILE A 112 -26.62 10.46 -17.74
CA ILE A 112 -25.80 10.88 -16.59
C ILE A 112 -26.09 12.34 -16.32
N GLU A 113 -26.54 12.67 -15.11
CA GLU A 113 -26.73 14.07 -14.71
C GLU A 113 -25.44 14.61 -14.09
N MET A 114 -24.96 15.77 -14.56
CA MET A 114 -23.76 16.44 -14.05
C MET A 114 -24.11 17.85 -13.57
N ALA A 115 -23.76 18.16 -12.33
CA ALA A 115 -23.88 19.50 -11.77
C ALA A 115 -22.54 20.24 -11.82
N ALA A 116 -22.58 21.57 -11.96
CA ALA A 116 -21.42 22.41 -11.65
C ALA A 116 -21.26 22.46 -10.12
N LEU A 117 -20.10 22.04 -9.62
CA LEU A 117 -19.86 21.88 -8.18
C LEU A 117 -18.83 22.89 -7.66
N SER A 118 -19.07 23.39 -6.45
CA SER A 118 -18.00 24.03 -5.66
C SER A 118 -16.89 23.03 -5.34
N SER A 119 -15.70 23.49 -4.97
CA SER A 119 -14.57 22.60 -4.61
C SER A 119 -14.94 21.58 -3.52
N LYS A 120 -15.63 22.03 -2.46
CA LYS A 120 -16.09 21.14 -1.38
C LYS A 120 -17.09 20.10 -1.88
N ALA A 121 -18.01 20.49 -2.75
CA ALA A 121 -18.98 19.56 -3.32
C ALA A 121 -18.34 18.59 -4.31
N ALA A 122 -17.33 19.03 -5.07
CA ALA A 122 -16.56 18.19 -5.99
C ALA A 122 -15.77 17.11 -5.23
N SER A 123 -15.19 17.45 -4.07
CA SER A 123 -14.54 16.49 -3.17
C SER A 123 -15.50 15.38 -2.72
N ALA A 124 -16.67 15.74 -2.19
CA ALA A 124 -17.68 14.77 -1.77
C ALA A 124 -18.18 13.90 -2.95
N GLU A 125 -18.34 14.51 -4.13
CA GLU A 125 -18.78 13.81 -5.33
C GLU A 125 -17.72 12.83 -5.87
N ALA A 126 -16.43 13.13 -5.73
CA ALA A 126 -15.35 12.21 -6.06
C ALA A 126 -15.37 10.96 -5.16
N VAL A 127 -15.62 11.14 -3.85
CA VAL A 127 -15.76 10.03 -2.89
C VAL A 127 -17.03 9.20 -3.16
N ARG A 128 -18.14 9.85 -3.53
CA ARG A 128 -19.35 9.14 -3.98
C ARG A 128 -19.07 8.33 -5.24
N SER A 129 -18.37 8.93 -6.21
CA SER A 129 -18.02 8.29 -7.48
C SER A 129 -17.07 7.11 -7.29
N LEU A 130 -16.16 7.18 -6.32
CA LEU A 130 -15.34 6.05 -5.88
C LEU A 130 -16.20 4.90 -5.35
N GLY A 131 -17.24 5.20 -4.56
CA GLY A 131 -18.17 4.19 -4.06
C GLY A 131 -18.94 3.48 -5.18
N GLU A 132 -19.45 4.24 -6.16
CA GLU A 132 -20.07 3.66 -7.37
C GLU A 132 -19.08 2.77 -8.13
N TYR A 133 -17.84 3.23 -8.30
CA TYR A 133 -16.79 2.47 -8.95
C TYR A 133 -16.51 1.14 -8.23
N LEU A 134 -16.29 1.18 -6.92
CA LEU A 134 -15.98 0.00 -6.10
C LEU A 134 -17.18 -0.95 -5.92
N SER A 135 -18.40 -0.50 -6.24
CA SER A 135 -19.59 -1.37 -6.26
C SER A 135 -19.66 -2.29 -7.48
N VAL A 136 -18.94 -1.95 -8.55
CA VAL A 136 -18.88 -2.72 -9.81
C VAL A 136 -17.49 -3.31 -10.02
N CYS A 137 -16.47 -2.47 -9.94
CA CYS A 137 -15.07 -2.83 -10.18
C CYS A 137 -14.38 -3.28 -8.90
N ARG A 138 -13.34 -4.10 -9.06
CA ARG A 138 -12.45 -4.46 -7.96
C ARG A 138 -11.49 -3.30 -7.68
N PHE A 139 -11.01 -3.21 -6.44
CA PHE A 139 -9.90 -2.32 -6.13
C PHE A 139 -8.65 -2.77 -6.91
N GLY A 140 -8.06 -1.85 -7.68
CA GLY A 140 -6.94 -2.16 -8.57
C GLY A 140 -6.33 -0.93 -9.23
N ASP A 141 -5.37 -1.15 -10.13
CA ASP A 141 -4.63 -0.09 -10.86
C ASP A 141 -5.54 0.81 -11.71
N SER A 142 -6.66 0.27 -12.18
CA SER A 142 -7.66 0.95 -13.00
C SER A 142 -8.22 2.22 -12.36
N ILE A 143 -8.26 2.32 -11.03
CA ILE A 143 -8.66 3.56 -10.31
C ILE A 143 -7.80 4.75 -10.77
N GLN A 144 -6.52 4.54 -11.07
CA GLN A 144 -5.60 5.60 -11.50
C GLN A 144 -5.99 6.24 -12.85
N GLN A 145 -6.84 5.56 -13.62
CA GLN A 145 -7.32 6.01 -14.93
C GLN A 145 -8.64 6.79 -14.84
N THR A 146 -9.26 6.83 -13.66
CA THR A 146 -10.52 7.51 -13.42
C THR A 146 -10.31 9.00 -13.14
N PRO A 147 -11.15 9.90 -13.67
CA PRO A 147 -11.04 11.32 -13.40
C PRO A 147 -11.19 11.69 -11.91
N PHE A 148 -12.10 11.02 -11.19
CA PHE A 148 -12.32 11.28 -9.76
C PHE A 148 -11.08 10.97 -8.92
N ALA A 149 -10.16 10.12 -9.41
CA ALA A 149 -8.96 9.79 -8.67
C ALA A 149 -8.04 11.00 -8.44
N ARG A 150 -8.14 12.04 -9.27
CA ARG A 150 -7.30 13.24 -9.24
C ARG A 150 -8.01 14.46 -8.65
N THR A 151 -9.28 14.34 -8.29
CA THR A 151 -10.02 15.45 -7.69
C THR A 151 -9.44 15.79 -6.32
N PRO A 152 -9.13 17.07 -6.04
CA PRO A 152 -8.67 17.50 -4.73
C PRO A 152 -9.73 17.20 -3.66
N LEU A 153 -9.30 16.61 -2.54
CA LEU A 153 -10.17 16.24 -1.44
C LEU A 153 -10.04 17.17 -0.24
N THR A 154 -11.15 17.33 0.47
CA THR A 154 -11.13 17.78 1.88
C THR A 154 -10.51 16.70 2.76
N ARG A 155 -10.10 17.06 3.98
CA ARG A 155 -9.62 16.10 4.98
C ARG A 155 -10.60 14.97 5.23
N ASP A 156 -11.86 15.30 5.55
CA ASP A 156 -12.88 14.30 5.91
C ASP A 156 -13.19 13.36 4.73
N ASP A 157 -13.19 13.90 3.50
CA ASP A 157 -13.41 13.11 2.29
C ASP A 157 -12.21 12.20 1.97
N ALA A 158 -10.98 12.62 2.28
CA ALA A 158 -9.80 11.77 2.16
C ALA A 158 -9.86 10.58 3.14
N ASP A 159 -10.28 10.81 4.39
CA ASP A 159 -10.48 9.75 5.39
C ASP A 159 -11.61 8.79 4.96
N ALA A 160 -12.68 9.31 4.38
CA ALA A 160 -13.77 8.52 3.83
C ALA A 160 -13.33 7.67 2.62
N ALA A 161 -12.57 8.25 1.69
CA ALA A 161 -12.00 7.53 0.54
C ALA A 161 -11.06 6.40 0.98
N ALA A 162 -10.18 6.66 1.93
CA ALA A 162 -9.28 5.65 2.51
C ALA A 162 -10.08 4.51 3.12
N SER A 163 -11.15 4.81 3.87
CA SER A 163 -12.03 3.81 4.48
C SER A 163 -12.72 2.92 3.42
N GLN A 164 -13.25 3.51 2.34
CA GLN A 164 -13.86 2.76 1.24
C GLN A 164 -12.86 1.85 0.51
N ILE A 165 -11.66 2.38 0.23
CA ILE A 165 -10.58 1.63 -0.42
C ILE A 165 -10.15 0.44 0.44
N TRP A 166 -9.94 0.66 1.74
CA TRP A 166 -9.58 -0.42 2.66
C TRP A 166 -10.67 -1.49 2.73
N GLN A 167 -11.94 -1.11 2.84
CA GLN A 167 -13.05 -2.06 2.88
C GLN A 167 -13.13 -2.90 1.60
N ALA A 168 -13.02 -2.27 0.44
CA ALA A 168 -13.02 -2.99 -0.84
C ALA A 168 -11.84 -3.97 -0.94
N HIS A 169 -10.63 -3.52 -0.58
CA HIS A 169 -9.43 -4.35 -0.60
C HIS A 169 -9.48 -5.53 0.38
N ALA A 170 -9.92 -5.28 1.62
CA ALA A 170 -10.07 -6.32 2.63
C ALA A 170 -11.11 -7.37 2.22
N ASN A 171 -12.21 -6.97 1.57
CA ASN A 171 -13.21 -7.89 1.05
C ASN A 171 -12.64 -8.80 -0.06
N GLU A 172 -11.78 -8.28 -0.94
CA GLU A 172 -11.10 -9.09 -1.95
C GLU A 172 -10.09 -10.05 -1.32
N ILE A 173 -9.34 -9.61 -0.29
CA ILE A 173 -8.46 -10.50 0.48
C ILE A 173 -9.25 -11.67 1.08
N VAL A 174 -10.42 -11.43 1.67
CA VAL A 174 -11.25 -12.50 2.22
C VAL A 174 -11.64 -13.51 1.14
N LYS A 175 -11.99 -13.06 -0.07
CA LYS A 175 -12.39 -13.95 -1.18
C LYS A 175 -11.21 -14.72 -1.76
N GLU A 176 -10.09 -14.05 -2.01
CA GLU A 176 -8.98 -14.60 -2.77
C GLU A 176 -7.97 -15.37 -1.91
N ARG A 177 -7.94 -15.10 -0.60
CA ARG A 177 -6.86 -15.55 0.30
C ARG A 177 -7.35 -16.39 1.50
N ALA A 178 -8.62 -16.76 1.53
CA ALA A 178 -9.13 -17.64 2.58
C ALA A 178 -8.41 -19.00 2.58
N GLU A 179 -8.15 -19.57 1.40
CA GLU A 179 -7.54 -20.89 1.26
C GLU A 179 -6.07 -20.91 1.73
N GLU A 180 -5.29 -19.87 1.47
CA GLU A 180 -3.90 -19.77 1.96
C GLU A 180 -3.84 -19.67 3.50
N MET A 181 -4.84 -19.04 4.11
CA MET A 181 -4.96 -18.96 5.58
C MET A 181 -5.45 -20.27 6.20
N GLU A 182 -6.37 -20.98 5.55
CA GLU A 182 -6.86 -22.30 5.99
C GLU A 182 -5.75 -23.35 5.92
N LYS A 183 -5.01 -23.40 4.82
CA LYS A 183 -3.88 -24.33 4.63
C LYS A 183 -2.65 -23.95 5.45
N GLN A 184 -2.58 -22.69 5.89
CA GLN A 184 -1.41 -22.09 6.53
C GLN A 184 -0.13 -22.21 5.67
N VAL A 185 -0.28 -21.98 4.37
CA VAL A 185 0.84 -21.96 3.41
C VAL A 185 0.62 -20.80 2.45
N LEU A 186 1.60 -19.92 2.36
CA LEU A 186 1.64 -18.90 1.31
C LEU A 186 2.43 -19.43 0.11
N THR A 187 1.97 -19.13 -1.11
CA THR A 187 2.70 -19.48 -2.34
C THR A 187 2.92 -18.23 -3.17
N ILE A 188 4.18 -17.94 -3.49
CA ILE A 188 4.57 -16.82 -4.37
C ILE A 188 5.53 -17.36 -5.44
N GLY A 189 5.05 -17.40 -6.68
CA GLY A 189 5.76 -18.07 -7.77
C GLY A 189 5.90 -19.57 -7.48
N GLU A 190 7.13 -20.07 -7.48
CA GLU A 190 7.45 -21.48 -7.17
C GLU A 190 7.81 -21.71 -5.70
N LEU A 191 7.82 -20.66 -4.88
CA LEU A 191 8.20 -20.75 -3.47
C LEU A 191 6.97 -20.89 -2.59
N GLU A 192 7.10 -21.70 -1.55
CA GLU A 192 6.08 -21.91 -0.53
C GLU A 192 6.62 -21.54 0.85
N MET A 193 5.83 -20.82 1.63
CA MET A 193 6.11 -20.50 3.03
C MET A 193 5.01 -21.09 3.91
N PRO A 194 5.19 -22.33 4.41
CA PRO A 194 4.35 -22.83 5.49
C PRO A 194 4.46 -21.91 6.70
N PHE A 195 3.37 -21.71 7.41
CA PHE A 195 3.36 -20.96 8.66
C PHE A 195 2.46 -21.66 9.67
N TRP A 196 2.68 -21.33 10.94
CA TRP A 196 1.81 -21.74 12.03
C TRP A 196 1.53 -20.52 12.87
N PHE A 197 0.31 -20.40 13.41
CA PHE A 197 0.00 -19.35 14.36
C PHE A 197 -1.03 -19.80 15.39
N GLU A 198 -1.02 -19.11 16.53
CA GLU A 198 -2.02 -19.22 17.59
C GLU A 198 -2.42 -17.83 18.05
N ALA A 199 -3.72 -17.60 18.21
CA ALA A 199 -4.24 -16.37 18.84
C ALA A 199 -4.33 -16.56 20.35
N ILE A 200 -3.64 -15.71 21.10
CA ILE A 200 -3.50 -15.77 22.55
C ILE A 200 -4.07 -14.49 23.16
N GLY A 201 -4.67 -14.59 24.35
CA GLY A 201 -5.18 -13.45 25.10
C GLY A 201 -6.38 -12.73 24.43
N THR A 202 -6.80 -11.64 25.08
CA THR A 202 -7.92 -10.79 24.62
C THR A 202 -7.38 -9.63 23.78
N PRO A 203 -7.92 -9.36 22.57
CA PRO A 203 -7.53 -8.21 21.77
C PRO A 203 -7.67 -6.88 22.51
N ALA A 204 -6.82 -5.92 22.18
CA ALA A 204 -7.03 -4.52 22.56
C ALA A 204 -8.11 -3.87 21.67
N ALA A 205 -8.50 -2.64 21.99
CA ALA A 205 -9.47 -1.88 21.20
C ALA A 205 -9.02 -1.64 19.75
N THR A 206 -7.71 -1.58 19.51
CA THR A 206 -7.12 -1.41 18.17
C THR A 206 -6.88 -2.73 17.44
N GLY A 207 -7.16 -3.87 18.07
CA GLY A 207 -6.90 -5.20 17.53
C GLY A 207 -5.87 -6.01 18.33
N ARG A 208 -5.32 -7.04 17.70
CA ARG A 208 -4.31 -7.94 18.28
C ARG A 208 -2.89 -7.48 17.94
N SER A 209 -1.95 -7.66 18.85
CA SER A 209 -0.54 -7.65 18.46
C SER A 209 -0.20 -8.86 17.57
N LEU A 210 0.86 -8.76 16.77
CA LEU A 210 1.42 -9.86 15.99
C LEU A 210 2.88 -10.10 16.37
N TRP A 211 3.25 -11.34 16.63
CA TRP A 211 4.58 -11.76 17.05
C TRP A 211 5.13 -12.78 16.07
N ILE A 212 6.02 -12.34 15.17
CA ILE A 212 6.63 -13.19 14.15
C ILE A 212 7.94 -13.75 14.70
N SER A 213 8.03 -15.07 14.83
CA SER A 213 9.11 -15.79 15.49
C SER A 213 9.86 -16.66 14.48
N LEU A 214 11.06 -16.23 14.09
CA LEU A 214 11.85 -16.80 13.00
C LEU A 214 12.73 -17.95 13.48
N HIS A 215 12.66 -19.09 12.81
CA HIS A 215 13.45 -20.27 13.14
C HIS A 215 14.92 -20.14 12.73
N GLY A 216 15.80 -20.85 13.46
CA GLY A 216 17.22 -21.03 13.12
C GLY A 216 17.45 -22.10 12.04
N GLY A 217 18.71 -22.52 11.83
CA GLY A 217 19.07 -23.48 10.79
C GLY A 217 19.75 -22.80 9.60
N GLY A 218 19.26 -23.05 8.38
CA GLY A 218 19.88 -22.58 7.14
C GLY A 218 21.12 -23.39 6.75
N GLY A 219 21.33 -23.58 5.45
CA GLY A 219 22.46 -24.35 4.90
C GLY A 219 22.49 -25.83 5.33
N ALA A 220 21.38 -26.34 5.87
CA ALA A 220 21.23 -27.68 6.43
C ALA A 220 20.15 -28.49 5.69
N PRO A 221 20.09 -29.82 5.83
CA PRO A 221 19.00 -30.63 5.29
C PRO A 221 17.61 -30.10 5.70
N PRO A 222 16.57 -30.25 4.86
CA PRO A 222 15.22 -29.76 5.14
C PRO A 222 14.69 -30.20 6.52
N GLU A 223 14.94 -31.44 6.92
CA GLU A 223 14.44 -32.02 8.18
C GLU A 223 15.00 -31.29 9.41
N VAL A 224 16.22 -30.76 9.32
CA VAL A 224 16.82 -29.94 10.38
C VAL A 224 16.11 -28.60 10.47
N ASN A 225 15.84 -27.95 9.34
CA ASN A 225 15.11 -26.67 9.30
C ASN A 225 13.68 -26.84 9.81
N ASP A 226 13.01 -27.91 9.40
CA ASP A 226 11.65 -28.20 9.83
C ASP A 226 11.61 -28.48 11.35
N GLN A 227 12.60 -29.18 11.89
CA GLN A 227 12.72 -29.37 13.34
C GLN A 227 12.97 -28.05 14.10
N GLN A 228 13.75 -27.12 13.53
CA GLN A 228 13.93 -25.78 14.11
C GLN A 228 12.62 -24.98 14.07
N TRP A 229 11.87 -25.08 12.98
CA TRP A 229 10.54 -24.47 12.87
C TRP A 229 9.56 -25.01 13.93
N GLU A 230 9.51 -26.33 14.15
CA GLU A 230 8.69 -26.92 15.21
C GLU A 230 9.09 -26.46 16.62
N ASN A 231 10.38 -26.23 16.88
CA ASN A 231 10.83 -25.66 18.15
C ASN A 231 10.37 -24.21 18.31
N GLN A 232 10.43 -23.42 17.24
CA GLN A 232 10.09 -22.00 17.26
C GLN A 232 8.61 -21.75 17.62
N LYS A 233 7.69 -22.66 17.20
CA LYS A 233 6.25 -22.61 17.53
C LYS A 233 5.94 -22.58 19.04
N ARG A 234 6.89 -22.99 19.88
CA ARG A 234 6.72 -23.08 21.34
C ARG A 234 7.83 -22.40 22.15
N LEU A 235 8.75 -21.69 21.47
CA LEU A 235 9.93 -21.14 22.13
C LEU A 235 9.57 -20.00 23.08
N TYR A 236 8.68 -19.12 22.65
CA TYR A 236 8.22 -17.95 23.40
C TYR A 236 6.70 -17.93 23.53
N ARG A 237 6.22 -17.11 24.46
CA ARG A 237 4.79 -16.91 24.70
C ARG A 237 4.50 -15.47 25.11
N PRO A 238 3.99 -14.62 24.20
CA PRO A 238 3.50 -13.30 24.57
C PRO A 238 2.22 -13.41 25.43
N GLU A 239 1.90 -12.34 26.17
CA GLU A 239 0.68 -12.28 26.98
C GLU A 239 -0.59 -12.24 26.12
N GLU A 240 -0.52 -11.56 24.97
CA GLU A 240 -1.61 -11.31 24.04
C GLU A 240 -1.07 -11.22 22.61
N GLY A 241 -1.90 -11.57 21.64
CA GLY A 241 -1.64 -11.37 20.21
C GLY A 241 -1.75 -12.64 19.39
N VAL A 242 -1.39 -12.54 18.12
CA VAL A 242 -1.14 -13.68 17.23
C VAL A 242 0.34 -14.04 17.36
N TYR A 243 0.66 -15.19 17.95
CA TYR A 243 2.01 -15.72 17.94
C TYR A 243 2.18 -16.59 16.70
N LEU A 244 3.13 -16.24 15.84
CA LEU A 244 3.30 -16.81 14.52
C LEU A 244 4.74 -17.29 14.31
N ALA A 245 4.90 -18.50 13.79
CA ALA A 245 6.19 -19.04 13.36
C ALA A 245 6.10 -19.41 11.87
N PRO A 246 6.75 -18.65 10.97
CA PRO A 246 6.86 -19.03 9.57
C PRO A 246 8.01 -20.03 9.39
N ARG A 247 7.91 -20.91 8.39
CA ARG A 247 8.99 -21.74 7.88
C ARG A 247 9.58 -21.08 6.65
N ALA A 248 10.86 -20.71 6.69
CA ALA A 248 11.50 -20.01 5.58
C ALA A 248 11.31 -20.78 4.25
N PRO A 249 11.04 -20.14 3.10
CA PRO A 249 10.73 -20.86 1.86
C PRO A 249 11.86 -21.75 1.32
N THR A 250 13.10 -21.51 1.76
CA THR A 250 14.28 -22.24 1.31
C THR A 250 15.08 -22.78 2.49
N ASN A 251 16.12 -23.56 2.21
CA ASN A 251 17.08 -24.06 3.21
C ASN A 251 18.49 -23.48 3.00
N THR A 252 18.62 -22.35 2.30
CA THR A 252 19.93 -21.76 1.99
C THR A 252 20.59 -21.17 3.24
N TRP A 253 21.90 -20.91 3.17
CA TRP A 253 22.66 -20.33 4.29
C TRP A 253 22.16 -18.92 4.66
N ASN A 254 21.66 -18.15 3.69
CA ASN A 254 21.15 -16.79 3.87
C ASN A 254 19.63 -16.71 4.05
N LEU A 255 18.96 -17.86 4.22
CA LEU A 255 17.58 -18.07 4.70
C LEU A 255 16.66 -16.82 4.59
N TRP A 256 16.51 -16.08 5.70
CA TRP A 256 15.62 -14.92 5.88
C TRP A 256 16.10 -13.62 5.21
N HIS A 257 17.35 -13.55 4.74
CA HIS A 257 17.89 -12.39 4.04
C HIS A 257 17.39 -12.27 2.60
N GLN A 258 16.95 -13.38 2.00
CA GLN A 258 16.61 -13.40 0.57
C GLN A 258 15.48 -12.46 0.20
N ARG A 259 15.57 -11.85 -0.99
CA ARG A 259 14.63 -10.84 -1.48
C ARG A 259 13.16 -11.26 -1.47
N HIS A 260 12.85 -12.53 -1.68
CA HIS A 260 11.46 -13.02 -1.69
C HIS A 260 10.80 -12.99 -0.31
N ILE A 261 11.59 -12.94 0.78
CA ILE A 261 11.08 -12.92 2.16
C ILE A 261 10.21 -11.69 2.41
N ASP A 262 10.58 -10.54 1.86
CA ASP A 262 9.82 -9.29 2.02
C ASP A 262 8.39 -9.45 1.47
N GLN A 263 8.23 -10.05 0.29
CA GLN A 263 6.92 -10.30 -0.32
C GLN A 263 6.06 -11.26 0.51
N PHE A 264 6.69 -12.29 1.09
CA PHE A 264 6.00 -13.22 1.97
C PHE A 264 5.53 -12.56 3.26
N PHE A 265 6.36 -11.71 3.88
CA PHE A 265 5.94 -10.97 5.07
C PHE A 265 4.88 -9.93 4.77
N ASP A 266 4.98 -9.23 3.65
CA ASP A 266 3.97 -8.27 3.22
C ASP A 266 2.61 -8.95 3.05
N ARG A 267 2.56 -10.08 2.34
CA ARG A 267 1.36 -10.91 2.15
C ARG A 267 0.82 -11.43 3.48
N LEU A 268 1.68 -12.00 4.32
CA LEU A 268 1.29 -12.63 5.58
C LEU A 268 0.74 -11.61 6.58
N ILE A 269 1.43 -10.47 6.73
CA ILE A 269 1.00 -9.38 7.62
C ILE A 269 -0.36 -8.86 7.16
N GLU A 270 -0.51 -8.57 5.87
CA GLU A 270 -1.76 -8.08 5.30
C GLU A 270 -2.93 -9.05 5.55
N ASN A 271 -2.71 -10.35 5.37
CA ASN A 271 -3.73 -11.35 5.70
C ASN A 271 -4.11 -11.30 7.19
N LEU A 272 -3.14 -11.22 8.09
CA LEU A 272 -3.41 -11.24 9.53
C LEU A 272 -4.11 -9.96 10.01
N ILE A 273 -3.89 -8.83 9.33
CA ILE A 273 -4.68 -7.61 9.55
C ILE A 273 -6.16 -7.90 9.21
N VAL A 274 -6.45 -8.55 8.08
CA VAL A 274 -7.83 -8.82 7.64
C VAL A 274 -8.51 -9.95 8.45
N PHE A 275 -7.86 -11.11 8.55
CA PHE A 275 -8.47 -12.32 9.12
C PHE A 275 -8.40 -12.38 10.66
N HIS A 276 -7.41 -11.70 11.26
CA HIS A 276 -7.16 -11.78 12.70
C HIS A 276 -7.17 -10.43 13.41
N GLN A 277 -7.55 -9.36 12.70
CA GLN A 277 -7.62 -7.99 13.24
C GLN A 277 -6.29 -7.60 13.92
N VAL A 278 -5.17 -7.97 13.29
CA VAL A 278 -3.86 -7.51 13.74
C VAL A 278 -3.79 -5.99 13.61
N ASP A 279 -3.37 -5.33 14.68
CA ASP A 279 -3.05 -3.91 14.70
C ASP A 279 -1.71 -3.69 13.99
N PRO A 280 -1.66 -2.97 12.84
CA PRO A 280 -0.43 -2.76 12.10
C PRO A 280 0.64 -1.98 12.88
N ASN A 281 0.27 -1.31 13.98
CA ASN A 281 1.22 -0.65 14.86
C ASN A 281 1.78 -1.54 15.99
N ARG A 282 1.33 -2.78 16.10
CA ARG A 282 1.75 -3.74 17.14
C ARG A 282 2.27 -5.03 16.53
N ILE A 283 3.11 -4.90 15.50
CA ILE A 283 3.78 -6.03 14.84
C ILE A 283 5.22 -6.11 15.33
N TYR A 284 5.60 -7.26 15.84
CA TYR A 284 6.90 -7.54 16.45
C TYR A 284 7.56 -8.68 15.67
N VAL A 285 8.86 -8.58 15.42
CA VAL A 285 9.63 -9.67 14.82
C VAL A 285 10.81 -10.06 15.68
N MET A 286 11.01 -11.35 15.84
CA MET A 286 12.03 -11.93 16.69
C MET A 286 12.58 -13.20 16.06
N GLY A 287 13.79 -13.62 16.41
CA GLY A 287 14.40 -14.79 15.79
C GLY A 287 15.63 -15.28 16.51
N TYR A 288 15.82 -16.60 16.47
CA TYR A 288 16.92 -17.26 17.16
C TYR A 288 17.91 -17.88 16.17
N SER A 289 19.22 -17.77 16.43
CA SER A 289 20.27 -18.33 15.57
C SER A 289 20.20 -17.76 14.15
N ALA A 290 20.07 -18.57 13.10
CA ALA A 290 19.83 -18.07 11.74
C ALA A 290 18.55 -17.22 11.61
N GLY A 291 17.55 -17.42 12.48
CA GLY A 291 16.42 -16.50 12.62
C GLY A 291 16.84 -15.13 13.15
N GLY A 292 17.83 -15.11 14.06
CA GLY A 292 18.49 -13.90 14.54
C GLY A 292 19.33 -13.23 13.45
N ASP A 293 20.05 -14.00 12.63
CA ASP A 293 20.71 -13.48 11.41
C ASP A 293 19.67 -12.77 10.52
N GLY A 294 18.49 -13.39 10.37
CA GLY A 294 17.34 -12.81 9.69
C GLY A 294 16.87 -11.49 10.30
N VAL A 295 16.69 -11.43 11.63
CA VAL A 295 16.27 -10.21 12.33
C VAL A 295 17.27 -9.06 12.16
N TYR A 296 18.57 -9.34 12.16
CA TYR A 296 19.57 -8.31 11.85
C TYR A 296 19.35 -7.67 10.48
N GLN A 297 18.89 -8.44 9.49
CA GLN A 297 18.68 -7.99 8.12
C GLN A 297 17.32 -7.30 7.95
N ILE A 298 16.23 -7.98 8.30
CA ILE A 298 14.87 -7.45 8.10
C ILE A 298 14.49 -6.35 9.09
N GLY A 299 15.15 -6.29 10.26
CA GLY A 299 14.90 -5.26 11.26
C GLY A 299 15.11 -3.86 10.70
N PRO A 300 16.33 -3.53 10.21
CA PRO A 300 16.60 -2.28 9.51
C PRO A 300 15.91 -2.18 8.14
N ARG A 301 15.88 -3.25 7.34
CA ARG A 301 15.34 -3.24 5.97
C ARG A 301 13.83 -2.97 5.91
N MET A 302 13.08 -3.53 6.86
CA MET A 302 11.62 -3.39 6.95
C MET A 302 11.20 -2.62 8.20
N ALA A 303 12.05 -1.72 8.70
CA ALA A 303 11.88 -1.04 10.00
C ALA A 303 10.51 -0.34 10.17
N ASP A 304 9.93 0.12 9.07
CA ASP A 304 8.62 0.76 9.02
C ASP A 304 7.43 -0.22 9.13
N ARG A 305 7.67 -1.54 9.27
CA ARG A 305 6.68 -2.57 9.63
C ARG A 305 6.62 -2.82 11.14
N TRP A 306 7.71 -2.54 11.87
CA TRP A 306 7.92 -3.10 13.21
C TRP A 306 7.64 -2.10 14.32
N ALA A 307 6.94 -2.56 15.35
CA ALA A 307 6.81 -1.89 16.65
C ALA A 307 8.07 -2.08 17.51
N ALA A 308 8.67 -3.27 17.46
CA ALA A 308 10.00 -3.57 17.99
C ALA A 308 10.54 -4.85 17.34
N VAL A 309 11.86 -5.04 17.40
CA VAL A 309 12.54 -6.23 16.89
C VAL A 309 13.49 -6.82 17.94
N ALA A 310 13.62 -8.15 17.97
CA ALA A 310 14.50 -8.85 18.90
C ALA A 310 15.38 -9.87 18.20
N MET A 311 16.69 -9.64 18.25
CA MET A 311 17.70 -10.54 17.71
C MET A 311 18.23 -11.44 18.83
N MET A 312 18.15 -12.76 18.66
CA MET A 312 18.71 -13.73 19.60
C MET A 312 19.75 -14.63 18.94
N ALA A 313 20.98 -14.68 19.50
CA ALA A 313 22.05 -15.61 19.11
C ALA A 313 22.39 -15.64 17.59
N GLY A 314 22.15 -14.55 16.88
CA GLY A 314 22.44 -14.39 15.45
C GLY A 314 23.75 -13.66 15.17
N HIS A 315 24.14 -13.66 13.90
CA HIS A 315 25.28 -12.94 13.35
C HIS A 315 24.77 -11.86 12.37
N PRO A 316 25.26 -10.60 12.46
CA PRO A 316 24.75 -9.51 11.64
C PRO A 316 25.15 -9.59 10.17
N ASN A 317 26.20 -10.35 9.84
CA ASN A 317 26.81 -10.34 8.52
C ASN A 317 27.18 -8.91 8.10
N ASP A 318 26.61 -8.41 7.01
CA ASP A 318 26.78 -7.06 6.48
C ASP A 318 25.70 -6.07 6.93
N ALA A 319 24.73 -6.50 7.75
CA ALA A 319 23.62 -5.67 8.22
C ALA A 319 24.10 -4.37 8.89
N ARG A 320 23.26 -3.35 8.74
CA ARG A 320 23.54 -1.98 9.14
C ARG A 320 22.43 -1.40 10.02
N PRO A 321 22.74 -0.87 11.23
CA PRO A 321 21.72 -0.37 12.15
C PRO A 321 21.12 0.98 11.76
N GLU A 322 21.64 1.69 10.75
CA GLU A 322 21.30 3.08 10.44
C GLU A 322 19.79 3.30 10.26
N SER A 323 19.10 2.36 9.63
CA SER A 323 17.64 2.41 9.39
C SER A 323 16.79 2.11 10.63
N LEU A 324 17.39 1.65 11.74
CA LEU A 324 16.71 1.38 13.02
C LEU A 324 16.39 2.64 13.83
N ARG A 325 16.64 3.85 13.29
CA ARG A 325 16.50 5.11 14.04
C ARG A 325 15.17 5.21 14.82
N ASN A 326 14.08 4.78 14.21
CA ASN A 326 12.73 4.87 14.79
C ASN A 326 12.16 3.52 15.24
N THR A 327 12.96 2.45 15.21
CA THR A 327 12.51 1.08 15.46
C THR A 327 13.25 0.52 16.67
N PRO A 328 12.55 0.26 17.79
CA PRO A 328 13.12 -0.39 18.96
C PRO A 328 13.79 -1.72 18.61
N PHE A 329 15.07 -1.85 18.95
CA PHE A 329 15.89 -3.02 18.65
C PHE A 329 16.49 -3.60 19.92
N THR A 330 16.19 -4.86 20.24
CA THR A 330 16.88 -5.59 21.31
C THR A 330 17.77 -6.70 20.78
N LEU A 331 18.91 -6.88 21.44
CA LEU A 331 19.96 -7.82 21.09
C LEU A 331 20.26 -8.71 22.30
N HIS A 332 20.09 -10.02 22.16
CA HIS A 332 20.39 -11.01 23.19
C HIS A 332 21.44 -12.00 22.68
N MET A 333 22.56 -12.12 23.39
CA MET A 333 23.69 -12.96 22.97
C MET A 333 24.33 -13.69 24.14
N GLY A 334 24.71 -14.96 23.95
CA GLY A 334 25.54 -15.68 24.91
C GLY A 334 26.99 -15.19 24.87
N GLY A 335 27.58 -14.90 26.03
CA GLY A 335 28.98 -14.47 26.15
C GLY A 335 29.98 -15.51 25.63
N GLN A 336 29.59 -16.79 25.60
CA GLN A 336 30.36 -17.94 25.13
C GLN A 336 29.90 -18.45 23.75
N ASP A 337 29.02 -17.73 23.03
CA ASP A 337 28.66 -18.05 21.64
C ASP A 337 29.75 -17.55 20.66
N GLU A 338 30.91 -18.21 20.72
CA GLU A 338 32.11 -17.88 19.93
C GLU A 338 32.04 -18.20 18.43
N PRO A 339 31.30 -19.23 17.94
CA PRO A 339 31.29 -19.56 16.52
C PRO A 339 30.96 -18.35 15.64
N TYR A 340 31.75 -18.16 14.58
CA TYR A 340 31.67 -17.01 13.67
C TYR A 340 31.86 -15.64 14.35
N ASN A 341 32.41 -15.61 15.56
CA ASN A 341 32.57 -14.40 16.37
C ASN A 341 31.23 -13.70 16.69
N ARG A 342 30.14 -14.46 16.90
CA ARG A 342 28.81 -13.89 17.21
C ARG A 342 28.82 -13.02 18.45
N ASN A 343 29.39 -13.51 19.55
CA ASN A 343 29.55 -12.75 20.78
C ASN A 343 30.36 -11.45 20.58
N GLY A 344 31.45 -11.48 19.82
CA GLY A 344 32.22 -10.29 19.48
C GLY A 344 31.45 -9.31 18.60
N GLN A 345 30.66 -9.79 17.63
CA GLN A 345 29.78 -8.93 16.84
C GLN A 345 28.68 -8.27 17.67
N ALA A 346 28.15 -8.96 18.68
CA ALA A 346 27.18 -8.37 19.60
C ALA A 346 27.77 -7.18 20.37
N VAL A 347 29.02 -7.27 20.83
CA VAL A 347 29.72 -6.14 21.47
C VAL A 347 29.92 -4.98 20.49
N ILE A 348 30.28 -5.27 19.23
CA ILE A 348 30.42 -4.24 18.18
C ILE A 348 29.08 -3.54 17.93
N TRP A 349 27.98 -4.30 17.83
CA TRP A 349 26.64 -3.74 17.62
C TRP A 349 26.15 -2.95 18.83
N GLN A 350 26.41 -3.41 20.06
CA GLN A 350 26.14 -2.66 21.28
C GLN A 350 26.78 -1.28 21.22
N LYS A 351 28.07 -1.21 20.85
CA LYS A 351 28.78 0.06 20.70
C LYS A 351 28.19 0.91 19.56
N LYS A 352 27.92 0.33 18.39
CA LYS A 352 27.34 1.06 17.24
C LYS A 352 25.99 1.70 17.59
N LEU A 353 25.09 0.94 18.24
CA LEU A 353 23.78 1.44 18.66
C LEU A 353 23.91 2.55 19.71
N ALA A 354 24.81 2.39 20.68
CA ALA A 354 25.09 3.44 21.67
C ALA A 354 25.67 4.72 21.03
N ASP A 355 26.62 4.58 20.11
CA ASP A 355 27.21 5.71 19.37
C ASP A 355 26.16 6.44 18.54
N LEU A 356 25.29 5.70 17.84
CA LEU A 356 24.17 6.25 17.05
C LEU A 356 23.15 6.98 17.94
N ALA A 357 22.73 6.37 19.05
CA ALA A 357 21.80 6.99 20.00
C ALA A 357 22.38 8.26 20.66
N SER A 358 23.69 8.26 20.93
CA SER A 358 24.41 9.43 21.46
C SER A 358 24.48 10.58 20.45
N ALA A 359 24.68 10.26 19.16
CA ALA A 359 24.74 11.24 18.08
C ALA A 359 23.35 11.78 17.65
N ASP A 360 22.28 11.04 17.93
CA ASP A 360 20.90 11.41 17.57
C ASP A 360 19.96 11.20 18.77
N PRO A 361 19.91 12.15 19.73
CA PRO A 361 19.10 12.02 20.94
C PRO A 361 17.63 11.72 20.63
N GLY A 362 17.11 10.64 21.22
CA GLY A 362 15.76 10.13 20.98
C GLY A 362 15.63 9.19 19.78
N GLY A 363 16.70 8.96 19.02
CA GLY A 363 16.80 7.90 18.02
C GLY A 363 17.41 6.61 18.59
N TYR A 364 17.27 5.54 17.83
CA TYR A 364 17.84 4.21 18.09
C TYR A 364 17.51 3.66 19.49
N PRO A 365 16.23 3.58 19.89
CA PRO A 365 15.86 2.92 21.15
C PRO A 365 16.35 1.47 21.13
N HIS A 366 17.18 1.10 22.10
CA HIS A 366 17.78 -0.23 22.12
C HIS A 366 18.02 -0.77 23.52
N TRP A 367 18.09 -2.10 23.61
CA TRP A 367 18.59 -2.84 24.75
C TRP A 367 19.52 -3.93 24.22
N VAL A 368 20.71 -4.08 24.81
CA VAL A 368 21.63 -5.15 24.46
C VAL A 368 22.03 -5.89 25.71
N GLU A 369 21.78 -7.19 25.73
CA GLU A 369 22.11 -8.10 26.82
C GLU A 369 23.08 -9.18 26.32
N ILE A 370 24.23 -9.28 26.99
CA ILE A 370 25.25 -10.31 26.71
C ILE A 370 25.43 -11.16 27.97
N TYR A 371 24.88 -12.38 27.94
CA TYR A 371 24.84 -13.28 29.08
C TYR A 371 26.18 -14.00 29.25
N ALA A 372 27.04 -13.48 30.13
CA ALA A 372 28.46 -13.87 30.24
C ALA A 372 28.72 -15.40 30.28
N ASP A 373 27.88 -16.15 31.00
CA ASP A 373 28.06 -17.59 31.23
C ASP A 373 27.26 -18.49 30.27
N LYS A 374 26.60 -17.92 29.25
CA LYS A 374 25.77 -18.65 28.30
C LYS A 374 26.47 -18.84 26.96
N GLY A 375 26.27 -20.00 26.35
CA GLY A 375 26.66 -20.29 24.97
C GLY A 375 25.56 -19.91 23.97
N HIS A 376 25.51 -20.63 22.84
CA HIS A 376 24.49 -20.40 21.81
C HIS A 376 23.04 -20.52 22.33
N TRP A 377 22.82 -21.38 23.32
CA TRP A 377 21.55 -21.47 24.05
C TRP A 377 21.62 -20.65 25.34
N MET A 378 20.72 -19.68 25.50
CA MET A 378 20.70 -18.74 26.63
C MET A 378 19.70 -19.14 27.73
N ASP A 379 19.29 -20.41 27.80
CA ASP A 379 18.32 -20.93 28.78
C ASP A 379 16.97 -20.20 28.82
N ARG A 380 16.58 -19.56 27.71
CA ARG A 380 15.42 -18.66 27.55
C ARG A 380 15.48 -17.41 28.41
N GLU A 381 16.63 -17.03 28.96
CA GLU A 381 16.77 -15.73 29.63
C GLU A 381 16.54 -14.56 28.66
N ASP A 382 16.77 -14.79 27.37
CA ASP A 382 16.45 -13.89 26.26
C ASP A 382 14.94 -13.66 26.07
N ALA A 383 14.06 -14.48 26.66
CA ALA A 383 12.61 -14.25 26.66
C ALA A 383 12.22 -12.96 27.38
N ALA A 384 13.12 -12.36 28.17
CA ALA A 384 12.93 -11.03 28.74
C ALA A 384 12.76 -9.94 27.67
N ALA A 385 13.16 -10.19 26.42
CA ALA A 385 12.85 -9.34 25.26
C ALA A 385 11.35 -9.11 25.06
N ILE A 386 10.51 -10.14 25.31
CA ILE A 386 9.08 -10.09 25.00
C ILE A 386 8.33 -8.95 25.72
N PRO A 387 8.37 -8.86 27.07
CA PRO A 387 7.71 -7.75 27.76
C PRO A 387 8.33 -6.39 27.43
N TRP A 388 9.63 -6.32 27.10
CA TRP A 388 10.25 -5.09 26.65
C TRP A 388 9.70 -4.64 25.29
N MET A 389 9.64 -5.55 24.31
CA MET A 389 9.06 -5.29 22.98
C MET A 389 7.59 -4.86 23.10
N ALA A 390 6.80 -5.52 23.95
CA ALA A 390 5.38 -5.22 24.15
C ALA A 390 5.14 -3.79 24.65
N GLY A 391 6.13 -3.17 25.31
CA GLY A 391 6.08 -1.78 25.74
C GLY A 391 6.20 -0.75 24.61
N HIS A 392 6.46 -1.20 23.38
CA HIS A 392 6.64 -0.34 22.21
C HIS A 392 5.50 -0.45 21.20
N THR A 393 5.28 0.63 20.46
CA THR A 393 4.30 0.73 19.38
C THR A 393 4.98 1.41 18.19
N ARG A 394 4.69 0.93 16.98
CA ARG A 394 5.27 1.48 15.75
C ARG A 394 4.90 2.95 15.59
N ASN A 395 5.87 3.76 15.21
CA ASN A 395 5.63 5.11 14.73
C ASN A 395 5.81 5.16 13.21
N LEU A 396 4.70 5.07 12.46
CA LEU A 396 4.75 5.11 10.99
C LEU A 396 5.06 6.51 10.42
N ARG A 397 4.92 7.55 11.24
CA ARG A 397 5.08 8.96 10.84
C ARG A 397 6.17 9.64 11.68
N PRO A 398 7.40 9.10 11.70
CA PRO A 398 8.48 9.68 12.49
C PRO A 398 8.87 11.03 11.90
N LYS A 399 9.27 11.96 12.76
CA LYS A 399 9.74 13.28 12.33
C LYS A 399 11.08 13.25 11.63
N LYS A 400 11.90 12.23 11.85
CA LYS A 400 13.19 12.09 11.17
C LYS A 400 13.40 10.66 10.74
N ILE A 401 13.74 10.48 9.47
CA ILE A 401 14.00 9.19 8.84
C ILE A 401 15.47 9.16 8.45
N VAL A 402 16.13 8.07 8.81
CA VAL A 402 17.40 7.67 8.23
C VAL A 402 17.12 6.39 7.46
N TRP A 403 17.32 6.43 6.15
CA TRP A 403 17.07 5.32 5.26
C TRP A 403 18.37 4.94 4.56
N GLN A 404 18.93 3.81 4.98
CA GLN A 404 20.10 3.19 4.39
C GLN A 404 19.68 1.96 3.59
N GLN A 405 19.95 1.93 2.28
CA GLN A 405 19.74 0.74 1.46
C GLN A 405 20.82 -0.31 1.72
N ASP A 406 20.42 -1.57 1.60
CA ASP A 406 21.31 -2.73 1.59
C ASP A 406 21.39 -3.37 0.19
N ASP A 407 21.96 -4.57 0.07
CA ASP A 407 21.99 -5.38 -1.16
C ASP A 407 20.57 -5.76 -1.64
N VAL A 408 19.68 -6.12 -0.71
CA VAL A 408 18.24 -6.25 -0.96
C VAL A 408 17.61 -4.88 -0.80
N THR A 409 17.35 -4.26 -1.95
CA THR A 409 16.78 -2.91 -2.02
C THR A 409 15.26 -2.92 -1.95
N HIS A 410 14.72 -1.81 -1.45
CA HIS A 410 13.28 -1.52 -1.42
C HIS A 410 13.05 -0.06 -1.80
N ASP A 411 11.88 0.25 -2.35
CA ASP A 411 11.58 1.58 -2.91
C ASP A 411 10.71 2.44 -1.99
N ARG A 412 10.26 1.90 -0.85
CA ARG A 412 9.43 2.59 0.15
C ARG A 412 10.00 2.42 1.55
N PHE A 413 9.99 3.49 2.34
CA PHE A 413 10.35 3.45 3.75
C PHE A 413 9.64 4.56 4.54
N TYR A 414 8.78 4.17 5.48
CA TYR A 414 7.85 5.06 6.18
C TYR A 414 7.00 5.87 5.17
N TRP A 415 7.13 7.19 5.20
CA TRP A 415 6.47 8.13 4.30
C TRP A 415 7.35 8.60 3.14
N LEU A 416 8.47 7.91 2.89
CA LEU A 416 9.36 8.16 1.75
C LEU A 416 9.23 7.06 0.69
N GLN A 417 9.45 7.44 -0.55
CA GLN A 417 9.62 6.54 -1.69
C GLN A 417 10.77 7.03 -2.57
N VAL A 418 11.60 6.13 -3.08
CA VAL A 418 12.65 6.46 -4.06
C VAL A 418 12.42 5.69 -5.34
N THR A 419 12.53 6.37 -6.49
CA THR A 419 12.49 5.70 -7.79
C THR A 419 13.84 5.02 -8.02
N GLU A 420 13.80 3.75 -8.45
CA GLU A 420 15.00 2.96 -8.77
C GLU A 420 16.03 2.92 -7.62
N ALA A 421 15.61 2.40 -6.46
CA ALA A 421 16.48 2.22 -5.30
C ALA A 421 17.78 1.47 -5.67
N LYS A 422 18.92 2.07 -5.35
CA LYS A 422 20.25 1.50 -5.58
C LYS A 422 20.84 0.95 -4.28
N PRO A 423 21.56 -0.18 -4.30
CA PRO A 423 22.24 -0.66 -3.12
C PRO A 423 23.15 0.42 -2.52
N ARG A 424 23.19 0.50 -1.20
CA ARG A 424 23.99 1.47 -0.42
C ARG A 424 23.57 2.93 -0.57
N SER A 425 22.53 3.27 -1.35
CA SER A 425 22.00 4.63 -1.39
C SER A 425 21.47 5.03 0.00
N ARG A 426 21.43 6.34 0.24
CA ARG A 426 21.12 6.87 1.57
C ARG A 426 20.28 8.12 1.48
N VAL A 427 19.22 8.16 2.27
CA VAL A 427 18.33 9.30 2.42
C VAL A 427 18.17 9.64 3.89
N VAL A 428 18.33 10.91 4.23
CA VAL A 428 18.02 11.43 5.57
C VAL A 428 17.10 12.62 5.42
N VAL A 429 15.91 12.51 5.99
CA VAL A 429 14.88 13.56 5.94
C VAL A 429 14.38 13.86 7.34
N GLU A 430 14.16 15.13 7.63
CA GLU A 430 13.56 15.61 8.87
C GLU A 430 12.37 16.51 8.58
N MET A 431 11.34 16.43 9.40
CA MET A 431 10.10 17.21 9.32
C MET A 431 9.92 18.01 10.61
N ASN A 432 9.71 19.32 10.46
CA ASN A 432 9.46 20.25 11.55
C ASN A 432 8.30 21.19 11.19
N GLY A 433 7.12 20.90 11.74
CA GLY A 433 5.88 21.55 11.33
C GLY A 433 5.63 21.34 9.85
N GLN A 434 5.26 22.40 9.13
CA GLN A 434 5.03 22.43 7.68
C GLN A 434 6.29 22.31 6.80
N LYS A 435 7.46 22.10 7.39
CA LYS A 435 8.75 22.11 6.68
C LYS A 435 9.40 20.74 6.67
N VAL A 436 9.85 20.31 5.50
CA VAL A 436 10.59 19.07 5.24
C VAL A 436 12.01 19.40 4.78
N ASN A 437 12.99 18.96 5.56
CA ASN A 437 14.41 19.14 5.32
C ASN A 437 15.01 17.83 4.80
N ILE A 438 15.45 17.83 3.56
CA ILE A 438 16.25 16.76 2.98
C ILE A 438 17.70 17.05 3.37
N LEU A 439 18.23 16.27 4.32
CA LEU A 439 19.60 16.41 4.80
C LEU A 439 20.57 15.65 3.89
N GLU A 440 20.20 14.43 3.49
CA GLU A 440 21.00 13.57 2.61
C GLU A 440 20.11 12.93 1.54
N ALA A 441 20.63 12.84 0.31
CA ALA A 441 19.99 12.17 -0.82
C ALA A 441 21.10 11.63 -1.75
N GLU A 442 21.81 10.61 -1.28
CA GLU A 442 22.96 10.02 -1.94
C GLU A 442 22.54 8.81 -2.79
N GLY A 443 22.90 8.81 -4.07
CA GLY A 443 22.57 7.70 -4.97
C GLY A 443 21.08 7.62 -5.34
N VAL A 444 20.32 8.71 -5.16
CA VAL A 444 18.88 8.82 -5.45
C VAL A 444 18.65 9.85 -6.55
N THR A 445 17.83 9.51 -7.53
CA THR A 445 17.46 10.39 -8.66
C THR A 445 16.13 11.09 -8.43
N LYS A 446 15.19 10.42 -7.77
CA LYS A 446 13.88 10.96 -7.42
C LYS A 446 13.44 10.46 -6.05
N LEU A 447 13.09 11.40 -5.18
CA LEU A 447 12.54 11.16 -3.84
C LEU A 447 11.11 11.70 -3.79
N THR A 448 10.17 10.84 -3.44
CA THR A 448 8.78 11.20 -3.17
C THR A 448 8.54 11.17 -1.67
N MET A 449 7.97 12.25 -1.14
CA MET A 449 7.55 12.38 0.26
C MET A 449 6.03 12.37 0.29
N ARG A 450 5.47 11.55 1.18
CA ARG A 450 4.03 11.31 1.30
C ARG A 450 3.52 11.86 2.61
N PHE A 451 2.29 12.36 2.60
CA PHE A 451 1.72 13.09 3.71
C PHE A 451 0.26 12.73 3.92
N ASP A 452 -0.18 12.99 5.14
CA ASP A 452 -1.58 13.03 5.52
C ASP A 452 -1.76 14.08 6.65
N ASP A 453 -3.03 14.32 7.00
CA ASP A 453 -3.44 15.33 7.97
C ASP A 453 -3.02 15.05 9.42
N SER A 454 -2.44 13.88 9.71
CA SER A 454 -1.85 13.63 11.03
C SER A 454 -0.40 14.14 11.12
N MET A 455 0.22 14.45 9.98
CA MET A 455 1.59 14.96 9.89
C MET A 455 1.64 16.47 9.72
N LEU A 456 0.81 17.00 8.83
CA LEU A 456 0.84 18.39 8.33
C LEU A 456 -0.58 18.94 8.21
N ASN A 457 -0.73 20.27 8.20
CA ASN A 457 -1.92 20.92 7.66
C ASN A 457 -1.77 21.02 6.14
N LEU A 458 -2.45 20.13 5.40
CA LEU A 458 -2.35 20.09 3.93
C LEU A 458 -3.17 21.19 3.24
N ASP A 459 -3.93 22.00 3.99
CA ASP A 459 -4.59 23.20 3.49
C ASP A 459 -3.67 24.44 3.52
N GLU A 460 -2.45 24.28 4.04
CA GLU A 460 -1.40 25.29 4.08
C GLU A 460 -0.20 24.88 3.21
N SER A 461 0.66 25.84 2.90
CA SER A 461 1.92 25.58 2.19
C SER A 461 2.81 24.59 2.96
N VAL A 462 3.39 23.65 2.23
CA VAL A 462 4.46 22.77 2.67
C VAL A 462 5.78 23.26 2.06
N TRP A 463 6.80 23.44 2.90
CA TRP A 463 8.12 23.90 2.49
C TRP A 463 9.10 22.74 2.42
N ILE A 464 9.76 22.55 1.29
CA ILE A 464 10.77 21.51 1.11
C ILE A 464 12.12 22.16 0.83
N GLU A 465 13.12 21.78 1.62
CA GLU A 465 14.50 22.29 1.52
C GLU A 465 15.51 21.16 1.38
N LYS A 466 16.62 21.42 0.68
CA LYS A 466 17.83 20.58 0.68
C LYS A 466 19.02 21.43 1.10
N ASP A 467 19.74 20.98 2.11
CA ASP A 467 20.93 21.67 2.63
C ASP A 467 20.66 23.15 2.98
N GLY A 468 19.48 23.41 3.57
CA GLY A 468 19.00 24.74 3.96
C GLY A 468 18.58 25.65 2.80
N ARG A 469 18.49 25.12 1.57
CA ARG A 469 18.03 25.85 0.39
C ARG A 469 16.60 25.42 0.02
N PRO A 470 15.66 26.37 -0.17
CA PRO A 470 14.31 26.05 -0.64
C PRO A 470 14.34 25.42 -2.03
N ILE A 471 13.65 24.29 -2.16
CA ILE A 471 13.37 23.60 -3.42
C ILE A 471 11.93 23.86 -3.84
N TYR A 472 10.98 23.63 -2.94
CA TYR A 472 9.55 23.78 -3.20
C TYR A 472 8.83 24.50 -2.08
N GLU A 473 7.79 25.24 -2.46
CA GLU A 473 6.72 25.72 -1.61
C GLU A 473 5.42 25.45 -2.37
N CYS A 474 4.57 24.57 -1.84
CA CYS A 474 3.31 24.23 -2.49
C CYS A 474 2.23 23.83 -1.49
N ILE A 475 0.97 24.03 -1.86
CA ILE A 475 -0.16 23.36 -1.21
C ILE A 475 -0.24 21.97 -1.84
N VAL A 476 -0.18 20.92 -1.02
CA VAL A 476 -0.17 19.54 -1.51
C VAL A 476 -1.59 18.98 -1.44
N GLU A 477 -2.16 18.69 -2.61
CA GLU A 477 -3.55 18.25 -2.70
C GLU A 477 -3.72 16.80 -2.25
N ARG A 478 -4.76 16.57 -1.45
CA ARG A 478 -5.25 15.23 -1.11
C ARG A 478 -5.96 14.64 -2.32
N ASN A 479 -5.72 13.39 -2.68
CA ASN A 479 -6.46 12.75 -3.77
C ASN A 479 -6.55 11.22 -3.62
N ILE A 480 -7.60 10.64 -4.21
CA ILE A 480 -7.88 9.20 -4.21
C ILE A 480 -6.76 8.40 -4.88
N SER A 481 -6.12 8.96 -5.91
CA SER A 481 -4.99 8.35 -6.62
C SER A 481 -3.83 7.99 -5.68
N THR A 482 -3.46 8.90 -4.78
CA THR A 482 -2.38 8.71 -3.81
C THR A 482 -2.78 7.71 -2.73
N ILE A 483 -4.01 7.81 -2.22
CA ILE A 483 -4.56 6.85 -1.25
C ILE A 483 -4.55 5.43 -1.82
N ALA A 484 -5.10 5.24 -3.03
CA ALA A 484 -5.19 3.95 -3.68
C ALA A 484 -3.81 3.34 -3.98
N ARG A 485 -2.86 4.16 -4.44
CA ARG A 485 -1.49 3.69 -4.71
C ARG A 485 -0.77 3.29 -3.42
N THR A 486 -0.82 4.14 -2.39
CA THR A 486 -0.11 3.87 -1.13
C THR A 486 -0.70 2.70 -0.35
N MET A 487 -2.00 2.44 -0.49
CA MET A 487 -2.65 1.22 -0.01
C MET A 487 -2.08 -0.02 -0.70
N ARG A 488 -2.08 -0.03 -2.05
CA ARG A 488 -1.63 -1.17 -2.86
C ARG A 488 -0.16 -1.54 -2.63
N GLU A 489 0.70 -0.53 -2.48
CA GLU A 489 2.12 -0.75 -2.24
C GLU A 489 2.44 -1.44 -0.92
N ARG A 490 1.58 -1.31 0.10
CA ARG A 490 1.93 -1.68 1.48
C ARG A 490 1.02 -2.73 2.10
N GLY A 491 -0.27 -2.72 1.76
CA GLY A 491 -1.26 -3.58 2.41
C GLY A 491 -1.57 -3.19 3.86
N ASP A 492 -1.35 -1.93 4.22
CA ASP A 492 -1.46 -1.42 5.59
C ASP A 492 -2.48 -0.27 5.63
N PRO A 493 -3.65 -0.45 6.29
CA PRO A 493 -4.72 0.55 6.29
C PRO A 493 -4.32 1.87 6.94
N ILE A 494 -3.38 1.86 7.89
CA ILE A 494 -2.91 3.09 8.53
C ILE A 494 -1.69 3.70 7.81
N GLY A 495 -1.19 3.02 6.78
CA GLY A 495 -0.12 3.46 5.88
C GLY A 495 -0.59 3.99 4.53
N MET A 496 -1.89 4.29 4.41
CA MET A 496 -2.42 5.08 3.30
C MET A 496 -2.12 6.56 3.53
N PHE A 497 -1.46 7.18 2.56
CA PHE A 497 -1.21 8.62 2.54
C PHE A 497 -2.11 9.28 1.49
N SER A 498 -2.59 10.47 1.79
CA SER A 498 -3.55 11.18 0.94
C SER A 498 -2.89 12.15 -0.04
N ALA A 499 -1.66 12.55 0.22
CA ALA A 499 -0.93 13.57 -0.53
C ALA A 499 0.53 13.15 -0.75
N GLU A 500 1.17 13.65 -1.80
CA GLU A 500 2.60 13.45 -2.01
C GLU A 500 3.25 14.53 -2.86
N VAL A 501 4.56 14.70 -2.69
CA VAL A 501 5.41 15.60 -3.49
C VAL A 501 6.69 14.88 -3.88
N SER A 502 7.10 15.00 -5.14
CA SER A 502 8.36 14.45 -5.63
C SER A 502 9.41 15.55 -5.87
N VAL A 503 10.65 15.24 -5.53
CA VAL A 503 11.84 16.04 -5.82
C VAL A 503 12.79 15.22 -6.67
N GLU A 504 13.29 15.80 -7.76
CA GLU A 504 14.30 15.20 -8.61
C GLU A 504 15.69 15.78 -8.31
N PHE A 505 16.70 14.93 -8.32
CA PHE A 505 18.09 15.30 -8.11
C PHE A 505 18.90 15.11 -9.39
N PRO A 506 19.79 16.05 -9.72
CA PRO A 506 20.66 15.91 -10.88
C PRO A 506 21.54 14.67 -10.73
N GLN A 507 21.56 13.83 -11.75
CA GLN A 507 22.55 12.75 -11.83
C GLN A 507 23.95 13.38 -11.90
N LYS A 508 24.85 13.00 -10.98
CA LYS A 508 26.27 13.24 -11.22
C LYS A 508 26.63 12.52 -12.52
N LYS A 509 27.02 13.26 -13.54
CA LYS A 509 27.68 12.66 -14.71
C LYS A 509 28.92 11.95 -14.17
N ASP A 510 28.98 10.64 -14.34
CA ASP A 510 30.22 9.91 -14.09
C ASP A 510 31.30 10.57 -14.96
N SER A 511 32.33 11.10 -14.31
CA SER A 511 33.54 11.53 -15.01
C SER A 511 34.19 10.26 -15.57
N GLU A 512 34.22 10.14 -16.90
CA GLU A 512 34.89 9.08 -17.66
C GLU A 512 36.33 8.81 -17.20
#